data_AF-A0A6G1GB59-F1
#
_entry.id   AF-A0A6G1GB59-F1
#
_cell.length_a   1.000
_cell.length_b   1.000
_cell.length_c   1.000
_cell.angle_alpha   90.00
_cell.angle_beta   90.00
_cell.angle_gamma   90.00
#
_symmetry.space_group_name_H-M   'P 1'
#
loop_
_entity.id
_entity.type
_entity.pdbx_description
1 polymer ?
#
loop_
_entity_poly.entity_id
_entity_poly.type
_entity_poly.pdbx_seq_one_letter_code
_entity_poly.pdbx_strand_id
1 'polypeptide(L)'
;MRLPSIVAGASLLSSACGLNILVNNDDSWAAANIREFYKALKASGHNVLLVAPAVQQSAKGGTVVFADVRNLTTPGEFDSVPAGSPSFGQDPNDSHMWYYNGTPAACTFFALDYVLPRQEPFGPGVLPDLMVSGPNVGSNAGPFVFTLSGSLGAAYSAVERGIPSIAFSAVNSTHRGYTDVADGDTADVAVVHAKLSTAIVDRLAENFDKGHGHWRRRKDSDRLLPLGYGLNVNIPLITDTCTEPNYVQTRLTGGAVVDIAVYNETTGLFKYGDDLNDGVNACINGDCRLPGETLVIKKCAVAVSVFTTDFDAPNCRGDPEVRQKLEGLVHYAKVKAKRWVF
;
A
#
# COMPACT_ATOMS: atom_id res chain seq x y z
N MET A 1 -49.11 -37.66 6.42
CA MET A 1 -48.84 -36.22 6.31
C MET A 1 -47.61 -35.92 7.16
N ARG A 2 -46.43 -35.76 6.55
CA ARG A 2 -45.18 -35.36 7.23
C ARG A 2 -44.74 -34.05 6.57
N LEU A 3 -44.75 -32.95 7.32
CA LEU A 3 -44.14 -31.70 6.87
C LEU A 3 -42.60 -31.81 7.02
N PRO A 4 -41.80 -31.34 6.05
CA PRO A 4 -40.36 -31.22 6.23
C PRO A 4 -40.04 -29.93 6.99
N SER A 5 -39.21 -30.05 8.02
CA SER A 5 -38.61 -28.92 8.72
C SER A 5 -37.51 -28.31 7.86
N ILE A 6 -37.69 -27.06 7.45
CA ILE A 6 -36.64 -26.24 6.82
C ILE A 6 -35.78 -25.68 7.95
N VAL A 7 -34.53 -26.12 8.04
CA VAL A 7 -33.51 -25.47 8.87
C VAL A 7 -32.99 -24.28 8.07
N ALA A 8 -33.48 -23.09 8.39
CA ALA A 8 -32.91 -21.84 7.89
C ALA A 8 -31.58 -21.58 8.64
N GLY A 9 -30.45 -21.74 7.95
CA GLY A 9 -29.16 -21.30 8.43
C GLY A 9 -29.16 -19.77 8.52
N ALA A 10 -29.20 -19.22 9.73
CA ALA A 10 -29.01 -17.80 9.95
C ALA A 10 -27.54 -17.46 9.69
N SER A 11 -27.25 -16.91 8.51
CA SER A 11 -26.01 -16.18 8.25
C SER A 11 -26.01 -14.93 9.13
N LEU A 12 -25.21 -14.96 10.21
CA LEU A 12 -24.87 -13.78 10.98
C LEU A 12 -24.10 -12.82 10.08
N LEU A 13 -24.81 -11.90 9.42
CA LEU A 13 -24.21 -10.71 8.83
C LEU A 13 -23.64 -9.90 10.00
N SER A 14 -22.34 -10.04 10.24
CA SER A 14 -21.62 -9.11 11.09
C SER A 14 -21.70 -7.76 10.41
N SER A 15 -22.48 -6.84 10.98
CA SER A 15 -22.43 -5.43 10.62
C SER A 15 -21.13 -4.83 11.15
N ALA A 16 -20.00 -5.17 10.52
CA ALA A 16 -18.80 -4.35 10.61
C ALA A 16 -19.13 -3.02 9.93
N CYS A 17 -18.86 -1.91 10.61
CA CYS A 17 -19.07 -0.59 10.03
C CYS A 17 -17.99 -0.38 8.97
N GLY A 18 -18.36 -0.18 7.71
CA GLY A 18 -17.42 0.04 6.63
C GLY A 18 -16.52 1.25 6.89
N LEU A 19 -15.21 1.06 6.78
CA LEU A 19 -14.21 2.15 6.72
C LEU A 19 -14.42 3.05 5.50
N ASN A 20 -14.05 4.33 5.62
CA ASN A 20 -13.76 5.21 4.51
C ASN A 20 -12.32 4.99 4.04
N ILE A 21 -12.13 4.49 2.82
CA ILE A 21 -10.83 4.04 2.31
C ILE A 21 -10.42 4.85 1.07
N LEU A 22 -9.25 5.46 1.12
CA LEU A 22 -8.58 6.00 -0.06
C LEU A 22 -7.69 4.93 -0.70
N VAL A 23 -7.87 4.66 -1.98
CA VAL A 23 -7.11 3.68 -2.77
C VAL A 23 -6.23 4.42 -3.77
N ASN A 24 -4.95 4.05 -3.85
CA ASN A 24 -3.97 4.55 -4.82
C ASN A 24 -3.11 3.36 -5.33
N ASN A 25 -2.18 3.58 -6.24
CA ASN A 25 -1.12 2.65 -6.64
C ASN A 25 -0.03 3.38 -7.44
N ASP A 26 0.91 2.62 -8.01
CA ASP A 26 1.80 3.04 -9.07
C ASP A 26 1.55 2.36 -10.42
N ASP A 27 0.63 1.38 -10.50
CA ASP A 27 0.28 0.68 -11.76
C ASP A 27 -0.59 1.49 -12.74
N SER A 28 -1.09 2.65 -12.32
CA SER A 28 -2.18 3.44 -12.91
C SER A 28 -3.57 3.06 -12.42
N TRP A 29 -4.49 4.03 -12.51
CA TRP A 29 -5.91 3.88 -12.19
C TRP A 29 -6.64 2.83 -13.03
N ALA A 30 -6.09 2.48 -14.20
CA ALA A 30 -6.67 1.57 -15.17
C ALA A 30 -6.09 0.15 -15.09
N ALA A 31 -5.15 -0.12 -14.17
CA ALA A 31 -4.63 -1.46 -13.98
C ALA A 31 -5.68 -2.42 -13.38
N ALA A 32 -5.65 -3.69 -13.79
CA ALA A 32 -6.57 -4.71 -13.29
C ALA A 32 -6.55 -4.86 -11.77
N ASN A 33 -5.36 -4.93 -11.14
CA ASN A 33 -5.22 -5.17 -9.70
C ASN A 33 -5.92 -4.11 -8.84
N ILE A 34 -5.70 -2.81 -9.10
CA ILE A 34 -6.30 -1.73 -8.29
C ILE A 34 -7.82 -1.68 -8.50
N ARG A 35 -8.31 -1.99 -9.71
CA ARG A 35 -9.74 -1.99 -10.03
C ARG A 35 -10.46 -3.15 -9.36
N GLU A 36 -9.87 -4.34 -9.35
CA GLU A 36 -10.43 -5.47 -8.60
C GLU A 36 -10.34 -5.26 -7.08
N PHE A 37 -9.27 -4.64 -6.58
CA PHE A 37 -9.17 -4.32 -5.15
C PHE A 37 -10.22 -3.30 -4.72
N TYR A 38 -10.45 -2.25 -5.51
CA TYR A 38 -11.55 -1.31 -5.28
C TYR A 38 -12.91 -2.01 -5.23
N LYS A 39 -13.20 -2.90 -6.20
CA LYS A 39 -14.45 -3.68 -6.24
C LYS A 39 -14.59 -4.55 -4.99
N ALA A 40 -13.54 -5.27 -4.61
CA ALA A 40 -13.53 -6.16 -3.45
C ALA A 40 -13.74 -5.40 -2.13
N LEU A 41 -13.10 -4.24 -1.95
CA LEU A 41 -13.32 -3.39 -0.76
C LEU A 41 -14.76 -2.88 -0.67
N LYS A 42 -15.36 -2.41 -1.79
CA LYS A 42 -16.77 -2.02 -1.81
C LYS A 42 -17.70 -3.19 -1.52
N ALA A 43 -17.42 -4.36 -2.08
CA ALA A 43 -18.18 -5.57 -1.83
C ALA A 43 -18.10 -6.02 -0.36
N SER A 44 -17.00 -5.72 0.34
CA SER A 44 -16.84 -5.93 1.79
C SER A 44 -17.59 -4.90 2.66
N GLY A 45 -18.26 -3.92 2.03
CA GLY A 45 -19.08 -2.92 2.72
C GLY A 45 -18.34 -1.64 3.08
N HIS A 46 -17.11 -1.43 2.59
CA HIS A 46 -16.37 -0.17 2.76
C HIS A 46 -16.88 0.93 1.82
N ASN A 47 -16.72 2.19 2.25
CA ASN A 47 -16.88 3.35 1.38
C ASN A 47 -15.51 3.70 0.79
N VAL A 48 -15.37 3.64 -0.54
CA VAL A 48 -14.05 3.63 -1.19
C VAL A 48 -13.96 4.77 -2.20
N LEU A 49 -12.83 5.49 -2.18
CA LEU A 49 -12.43 6.46 -3.19
C LEU A 49 -11.10 6.00 -3.81
N LEU A 50 -11.04 5.85 -5.13
CA LEU A 50 -9.81 5.57 -5.86
C LEU A 50 -9.28 6.87 -6.47
N VAL A 51 -8.02 7.20 -6.19
CA VAL A 51 -7.28 8.27 -6.84
C VAL A 51 -5.88 7.76 -7.15
N ALA A 52 -5.57 7.59 -8.44
CA ALA A 52 -4.33 6.95 -8.87
C ALA A 52 -3.73 7.61 -10.13
N PRO A 53 -2.46 7.30 -10.46
CA PRO A 53 -1.82 7.83 -11.66
C PRO A 53 -2.59 7.54 -12.95
N ALA A 54 -2.55 8.47 -13.90
CA ALA A 54 -3.11 8.28 -15.25
C ALA A 54 -2.31 7.25 -16.08
N VAL A 55 -1.02 7.13 -15.80
CA VAL A 55 -0.05 6.26 -16.49
C VAL A 55 0.77 5.50 -15.46
N GLN A 56 1.47 4.46 -15.90
CA GLN A 56 2.38 3.66 -15.09
C GLN A 56 3.53 4.47 -14.45
N GLN A 57 3.78 4.28 -13.13
CA GLN A 57 4.72 5.04 -12.30
C GLN A 57 5.56 4.19 -11.32
N SER A 58 5.95 2.97 -11.70
CA SER A 58 6.86 2.11 -10.92
C SER A 58 8.22 2.78 -10.74
N ALA A 59 8.95 2.33 -9.71
CA ALA A 59 10.29 2.80 -9.38
C ALA A 59 10.36 4.31 -9.07
N LYS A 60 9.27 4.92 -8.61
CA LYS A 60 9.24 6.35 -8.23
C LYS A 60 9.54 6.62 -6.76
N GLY A 61 9.58 5.61 -5.90
CA GLY A 61 9.80 5.79 -4.46
C GLY A 61 8.92 6.90 -3.89
N GLY A 62 9.50 7.73 -3.02
CA GLY A 62 8.86 8.94 -2.48
C GLY A 62 8.84 10.17 -3.41
N THR A 63 9.07 10.02 -4.72
CA THR A 63 9.11 11.16 -5.65
C THR A 63 7.76 11.85 -5.74
N VAL A 64 7.75 13.19 -5.67
CA VAL A 64 6.55 14.03 -5.81
C VAL A 64 6.66 14.88 -7.07
N VAL A 65 5.91 14.52 -8.11
CA VAL A 65 5.77 15.32 -9.34
C VAL A 65 4.30 15.49 -9.63
N PHE A 66 3.86 16.75 -9.60
CA PHE A 66 2.53 17.18 -10.04
C PHE A 66 2.53 17.40 -11.56
N ALA A 67 1.35 17.35 -12.17
CA ALA A 67 1.17 17.71 -13.57
C ALA A 67 1.65 19.16 -13.81
N ASP A 68 2.57 19.34 -14.75
CA ASP A 68 3.13 20.63 -15.18
C ASP A 68 2.41 21.23 -16.40
N VAL A 69 1.59 20.41 -17.07
CA VAL A 69 0.72 20.80 -18.18
C VAL A 69 -0.75 20.49 -17.87
N ARG A 70 -1.65 21.30 -18.45
CA ARG A 70 -3.10 21.19 -18.18
C ARG A 70 -3.70 19.88 -18.70
N ASN A 71 -3.16 19.34 -19.79
CA ASN A 71 -3.71 18.21 -20.50
C ASN A 71 -2.65 17.11 -20.65
N LEU A 72 -3.08 15.86 -20.71
CA LEU A 72 -2.22 14.70 -20.95
C LEU A 72 -1.51 14.83 -22.31
N THR A 73 -0.19 14.65 -22.32
CA THR A 73 0.63 14.66 -23.55
C THR A 73 0.67 13.30 -24.24
N THR A 74 0.45 12.23 -23.48
CA THR A 74 0.27 10.86 -23.95
C THR A 74 -1.10 10.34 -23.51
N PRO A 75 -1.64 9.28 -24.13
CA PRO A 75 -2.78 8.58 -23.54
C PRO A 75 -2.47 8.10 -22.12
N GLY A 76 -3.51 7.96 -21.30
CA GLY A 76 -3.45 7.21 -20.05
C GLY A 76 -3.14 5.72 -20.33
N GLU A 77 -2.73 5.00 -19.30
CA GLU A 77 -2.39 3.57 -19.41
C GLU A 77 -3.56 2.80 -20.05
N PHE A 78 -3.26 1.83 -20.91
CA PHE A 78 -4.25 1.02 -21.65
C PHE A 78 -5.24 1.84 -22.49
N ASP A 79 -4.82 3.00 -22.98
CA ASP A 79 -5.67 3.96 -23.70
C ASP A 79 -6.92 4.38 -22.90
N SER A 80 -6.86 4.27 -21.56
CA SER A 80 -7.98 4.55 -20.66
C SER A 80 -8.45 6.01 -20.70
N VAL A 81 -7.55 6.92 -21.09
CA VAL A 81 -7.84 8.34 -21.27
C VAL A 81 -7.12 8.82 -22.53
N PRO A 82 -7.80 9.46 -23.51
CA PRO A 82 -7.14 9.97 -24.70
C PRO A 82 -6.11 11.07 -24.40
N ALA A 83 -5.03 11.11 -25.17
CA ALA A 83 -4.12 12.27 -25.17
C ALA A 83 -4.89 13.57 -25.46
N GLY A 84 -4.49 14.66 -24.83
CA GLY A 84 -5.19 15.95 -24.90
C GLY A 84 -6.36 16.09 -23.92
N SER A 85 -6.76 15.03 -23.21
CA SER A 85 -7.69 15.13 -22.07
C SER A 85 -7.07 15.90 -20.90
N PRO A 86 -7.86 16.47 -19.97
CA PRO A 86 -7.31 17.14 -18.79
C PRO A 86 -6.40 16.23 -17.96
N SER A 87 -5.44 16.81 -17.23
CA SER A 87 -4.45 16.09 -16.42
C SER A 87 -5.03 15.35 -15.21
N PHE A 88 -6.31 15.57 -14.87
CA PHE A 88 -7.09 14.74 -13.98
C PHE A 88 -8.52 14.62 -14.49
N GLY A 89 -9.22 13.58 -14.06
CA GLY A 89 -10.63 13.36 -14.39
C GLY A 89 -11.20 12.21 -13.60
N GLN A 90 -12.50 11.95 -13.80
CA GLN A 90 -13.24 10.87 -13.16
C GLN A 90 -13.53 9.74 -14.15
N ASP A 91 -13.71 8.53 -13.62
CA ASP A 91 -14.37 7.47 -14.37
C ASP A 91 -15.79 7.93 -14.77
N PRO A 92 -16.20 7.77 -16.04
CA PRO A 92 -17.53 8.19 -16.50
C PRO A 92 -18.68 7.39 -15.85
N ASN A 93 -18.39 6.21 -15.29
CA ASN A 93 -19.38 5.31 -14.71
C ASN A 93 -19.31 5.22 -13.19
N ASP A 94 -18.25 5.74 -12.55
CA ASP A 94 -18.09 5.74 -11.10
C ASP A 94 -17.40 7.03 -10.60
N SER A 95 -18.17 7.92 -9.98
CA SER A 95 -17.66 9.21 -9.48
C SER A 95 -16.64 9.08 -8.34
N HIS A 96 -16.50 7.88 -7.76
CA HIS A 96 -15.51 7.57 -6.73
C HIS A 96 -14.18 7.06 -7.29
N MET A 97 -13.94 7.22 -8.60
CA MET A 97 -12.68 6.84 -9.23
C MET A 97 -12.11 8.02 -10.02
N TRP A 98 -10.86 8.38 -9.72
CA TRP A 98 -10.17 9.50 -10.31
C TRP A 98 -8.80 9.06 -10.83
N TYR A 99 -8.41 9.65 -11.97
CA TYR A 99 -7.03 9.64 -12.43
C TYR A 99 -6.38 11.01 -12.21
N TYR A 100 -5.06 11.02 -11.99
CA TYR A 100 -4.25 12.22 -12.02
C TYR A 100 -2.90 11.97 -12.70
N ASN A 101 -2.43 12.90 -13.52
CA ASN A 101 -1.14 12.84 -14.19
C ASN A 101 -0.01 13.28 -13.27
N GLY A 102 0.25 12.49 -12.22
CA GLY A 102 1.31 12.73 -11.26
C GLY A 102 1.88 11.43 -10.72
N THR A 103 2.94 11.54 -9.93
CA THR A 103 3.48 10.39 -9.21
C THR A 103 2.49 9.87 -8.16
N PRO A 104 2.66 8.65 -7.64
CA PRO A 104 1.76 8.08 -6.64
C PRO A 104 1.62 8.96 -5.39
N ALA A 105 2.73 9.51 -4.89
CA ALA A 105 2.72 10.48 -3.78
C ALA A 105 1.94 11.76 -4.14
N ALA A 106 2.11 12.29 -5.36
CA ALA A 106 1.34 13.43 -5.84
C ALA A 106 -0.16 13.12 -5.95
N CYS A 107 -0.54 11.90 -6.34
CA CYS A 107 -1.93 11.44 -6.33
C CYS A 107 -2.51 11.39 -4.91
N THR A 108 -1.71 10.99 -3.91
CA THR A 108 -2.12 11.08 -2.50
C THR A 108 -2.42 12.53 -2.10
N PHE A 109 -1.53 13.48 -2.40
CA PHE A 109 -1.77 14.89 -2.07
C PHE A 109 -2.95 15.47 -2.86
N PHE A 110 -3.09 15.14 -4.15
CA PHE A 110 -4.24 15.52 -4.96
C PHE A 110 -5.55 15.00 -4.37
N ALA A 111 -5.58 13.75 -3.91
CA ALA A 111 -6.75 13.19 -3.24
C ALA A 111 -7.11 13.99 -1.98
N LEU A 112 -6.13 14.21 -1.10
CA LEU A 112 -6.35 14.85 0.20
C LEU A 112 -6.68 16.34 0.10
N ASP A 113 -5.99 17.06 -0.77
CA ASP A 113 -6.01 18.53 -0.79
C ASP A 113 -6.93 19.08 -1.90
N TYR A 114 -7.31 18.27 -2.89
CA TYR A 114 -8.21 18.67 -3.97
C TYR A 114 -9.53 17.88 -4.00
N VAL A 115 -9.47 16.54 -4.07
CA VAL A 115 -10.67 15.71 -4.29
C VAL A 115 -11.55 15.68 -3.04
N LEU A 116 -11.02 15.31 -1.88
CA LEU A 116 -11.80 15.20 -0.64
C LEU A 116 -12.55 16.50 -0.27
N PRO A 117 -11.91 17.69 -0.27
CA PRO A 117 -12.60 18.92 0.13
C PRO A 117 -13.64 19.43 -0.87
N ARG A 118 -13.65 18.92 -2.10
CA ARG A 118 -14.53 19.39 -3.19
C ARG A 118 -15.65 18.42 -3.53
N GLN A 119 -15.39 17.13 -3.38
CA GLN A 119 -16.30 16.06 -3.79
C GLN A 119 -16.96 15.39 -2.59
N GLU A 120 -16.36 15.54 -1.40
CA GLU A 120 -16.89 15.03 -0.12
C GLU A 120 -17.40 13.58 -0.21
N PRO A 121 -16.66 12.61 -0.81
CA PRO A 121 -17.15 11.26 -1.04
C PRO A 121 -17.42 10.46 0.25
N PHE A 122 -16.86 10.94 1.36
CA PHE A 122 -17.05 10.41 2.72
C PHE A 122 -17.92 11.33 3.61
N GLY A 123 -18.42 12.43 3.05
CA GLY A 123 -19.12 13.50 3.75
C GLY A 123 -18.24 14.74 4.02
N PRO A 124 -18.87 15.88 4.39
CA PRO A 124 -18.17 17.16 4.58
C PRO A 124 -17.10 17.10 5.66
N GLY A 125 -15.87 17.47 5.31
CA GLY A 125 -14.74 17.49 6.25
C GLY A 125 -14.28 16.12 6.76
N VAL A 126 -14.77 15.03 6.17
CA VAL A 126 -14.41 13.66 6.57
C VAL A 126 -13.13 13.21 5.85
N LEU A 127 -12.12 12.83 6.64
CA LEU A 127 -10.88 12.23 6.14
C LEU A 127 -11.02 10.70 6.01
N PRO A 128 -10.17 10.04 5.21
CA PRO A 128 -10.15 8.58 5.14
C PRO A 128 -9.74 7.98 6.48
N ASP A 129 -10.38 6.89 6.89
CA ASP A 129 -9.95 6.08 8.04
C ASP A 129 -8.63 5.36 7.73
N LEU A 130 -8.48 4.94 6.48
CA LEU A 130 -7.36 4.16 5.97
C LEU A 130 -7.03 4.60 4.55
N MET A 131 -5.74 4.64 4.22
CA MET A 131 -5.29 4.60 2.84
C MET A 131 -4.72 3.22 2.51
N VAL A 132 -4.98 2.74 1.30
CA VAL A 132 -4.34 1.54 0.76
C VAL A 132 -3.70 1.85 -0.58
N SER A 133 -2.56 1.24 -0.87
CA SER A 133 -1.83 1.40 -2.13
C SER A 133 -1.57 0.05 -2.79
N GLY A 134 -1.87 -0.10 -4.08
CA GLY A 134 -1.73 -1.36 -4.84
C GLY A 134 -3.06 -2.12 -5.03
N PRO A 135 -3.03 -3.46 -5.18
CA PRO A 135 -1.85 -4.32 -5.19
C PRO A 135 -0.95 -4.07 -6.40
N ASN A 136 0.32 -3.77 -6.17
CA ASN A 136 1.32 -3.61 -7.23
C ASN A 136 1.55 -4.90 -8.03
N VAL A 137 1.77 -4.79 -9.34
CA VAL A 137 2.27 -5.86 -10.19
C VAL A 137 3.77 -6.04 -9.96
N GLY A 138 4.13 -7.03 -9.15
CA GLY A 138 5.48 -7.27 -8.66
C GLY A 138 5.60 -7.06 -7.14
N SER A 139 6.60 -7.71 -6.52
CA SER A 139 6.86 -7.55 -5.09
C SER A 139 7.66 -6.30 -4.76
N ASN A 140 7.35 -5.68 -3.62
CA ASN A 140 8.14 -4.65 -2.98
C ASN A 140 8.71 -5.16 -1.64
N ALA A 141 9.33 -6.35 -1.69
CA ALA A 141 9.89 -7.02 -0.53
C ALA A 141 11.33 -6.57 -0.27
N GLY A 142 11.67 -6.33 1.00
CA GLY A 142 12.99 -5.84 1.39
C GLY A 142 13.05 -4.32 1.51
N PRO A 143 13.92 -3.78 2.39
CA PRO A 143 14.00 -2.34 2.61
C PRO A 143 14.57 -1.59 1.40
N PHE A 144 15.33 -2.25 0.52
CA PHE A 144 15.84 -1.62 -0.69
C PHE A 144 14.71 -1.36 -1.69
N VAL A 145 14.00 -2.42 -2.10
CA VAL A 145 12.86 -2.30 -3.02
C VAL A 145 11.74 -1.42 -2.41
N PHE A 146 11.54 -1.49 -1.08
CA PHE A 146 10.66 -0.57 -0.34
C PHE A 146 10.88 0.89 -0.74
N THR A 147 12.14 1.33 -0.78
CA THR A 147 12.48 2.74 -1.06
C THR A 147 12.31 3.15 -2.52
N LEU A 148 12.32 2.17 -3.43
CA LEU A 148 12.12 2.38 -4.86
C LEU A 148 10.65 2.34 -5.25
N SER A 149 9.79 1.71 -4.45
CA SER A 149 8.38 1.48 -4.75
C SER A 149 7.54 2.76 -4.78
N GLY A 150 6.83 3.00 -5.89
CA GLY A 150 5.85 4.07 -5.97
C GLY A 150 4.61 3.77 -5.13
N SER A 151 4.17 2.51 -5.09
CA SER A 151 3.11 2.04 -4.20
C SER A 151 3.42 2.37 -2.74
N LEU A 152 4.66 2.15 -2.29
CA LEU A 152 5.07 2.55 -0.94
C LEU A 152 5.20 4.06 -0.79
N GLY A 153 5.67 4.78 -1.80
CA GLY A 153 5.70 6.25 -1.78
C GLY A 153 4.32 6.88 -1.53
N ALA A 154 3.28 6.31 -2.14
CA ALA A 154 1.89 6.73 -1.90
C ALA A 154 1.45 6.46 -0.45
N ALA A 155 1.70 5.24 0.05
CA ALA A 155 1.33 4.84 1.41
C ALA A 155 2.09 5.65 2.47
N TYR A 156 3.40 5.82 2.27
CA TYR A 156 4.30 6.62 3.10
C TYR A 156 3.80 8.07 3.20
N SER A 157 3.42 8.67 2.07
CA SER A 157 2.90 10.04 2.04
C SER A 157 1.62 10.21 2.87
N ALA A 158 0.76 9.19 2.93
CA ALA A 158 -0.42 9.23 3.80
C ALA A 158 -0.07 9.07 5.28
N VAL A 159 0.87 8.19 5.63
CA VAL A 159 1.34 8.03 7.02
C VAL A 159 1.90 9.36 7.55
N GLU A 160 2.69 10.07 6.75
CA GLU A 160 3.21 11.41 7.07
C GLU A 160 2.12 12.48 7.20
N ARG A 161 0.99 12.30 6.48
CA ARG A 161 -0.21 13.14 6.63
C ARG A 161 -1.11 12.68 7.79
N GLY A 162 -0.64 11.75 8.62
CA GLY A 162 -1.35 11.26 9.79
C GLY A 162 -2.48 10.29 9.48
N ILE A 163 -2.54 9.72 8.27
CA ILE A 163 -3.54 8.72 7.85
C ILE A 163 -2.89 7.33 7.91
N PRO A 164 -3.46 6.36 8.65
CA PRO A 164 -3.00 4.97 8.63
C PRO A 164 -2.92 4.44 7.19
N SER A 165 -1.86 3.69 6.85
CA SER A 165 -1.71 3.21 5.47
C SER A 165 -1.13 1.81 5.36
N ILE A 166 -1.58 1.08 4.33
CA ILE A 166 -1.09 -0.24 3.94
C ILE A 166 -0.75 -0.22 2.47
N ALA A 167 0.43 -0.69 2.11
CA ALA A 167 0.74 -0.98 0.72
C ALA A 167 0.73 -2.47 0.46
N PHE A 168 0.14 -2.83 -0.67
CA PHE A 168 -0.01 -4.19 -1.16
C PHE A 168 0.78 -4.35 -2.44
N SER A 169 1.49 -5.47 -2.54
CA SER A 169 2.30 -5.85 -3.69
C SER A 169 2.07 -7.34 -3.94
N ALA A 170 2.05 -7.77 -5.19
CA ALA A 170 1.83 -9.17 -5.50
C ALA A 170 2.84 -9.68 -6.52
N VAL A 171 3.46 -10.83 -6.25
CA VAL A 171 4.40 -11.43 -7.19
C VAL A 171 3.63 -11.92 -8.41
N ASN A 172 3.60 -11.11 -9.46
CA ASN A 172 3.12 -11.47 -10.78
C ASN A 172 3.87 -10.63 -11.84
N SER A 173 3.68 -10.95 -13.11
CA SER A 173 4.22 -10.20 -14.24
C SER A 173 3.14 -9.72 -15.21
N THR A 174 1.87 -10.00 -14.91
CA THR A 174 0.73 -9.68 -15.78
C THR A 174 0.28 -8.24 -15.54
N HIS A 175 0.94 -7.30 -16.20
CA HIS A 175 0.50 -5.90 -16.24
C HIS A 175 -0.50 -5.71 -17.39
N ARG A 176 -1.77 -5.50 -17.06
CA ARG A 176 -2.85 -5.37 -18.04
C ARG A 176 -4.00 -4.47 -17.56
N GLY A 177 -4.85 -4.08 -18.49
CA GLY A 177 -6.00 -3.21 -18.23
C GLY A 177 -7.13 -3.94 -17.50
N TYR A 178 -7.92 -3.18 -16.75
CA TYR A 178 -9.07 -3.70 -16.02
C TYR A 178 -10.17 -4.29 -16.93
N THR A 179 -10.22 -3.88 -18.20
CA THR A 179 -11.15 -4.41 -19.20
C THR A 179 -10.84 -5.84 -19.61
N ASP A 180 -9.65 -6.34 -19.31
CA ASP A 180 -9.24 -7.70 -19.63
C ASP A 180 -9.70 -8.71 -18.56
N VAL A 181 -10.24 -8.25 -17.42
CA VAL A 181 -10.79 -9.11 -16.37
C VAL A 181 -12.25 -9.42 -16.72
N ALA A 182 -12.54 -10.69 -16.97
CA ALA A 182 -13.91 -11.10 -17.28
C ALA A 182 -14.83 -10.97 -16.05
N ASP A 183 -16.03 -10.45 -16.25
CA ASP A 183 -17.01 -10.29 -15.17
C ASP A 183 -17.31 -11.65 -14.51
N GLY A 184 -17.14 -11.72 -13.19
CA GLY A 184 -17.38 -12.94 -12.41
C GLY A 184 -16.27 -13.98 -12.46
N ASP A 185 -15.12 -13.71 -13.11
CA ASP A 185 -13.97 -14.61 -13.10
C ASP A 185 -13.24 -14.55 -11.75
N THR A 186 -13.71 -15.37 -10.80
CA THR A 186 -13.11 -15.47 -9.46
C THR A 186 -11.73 -16.13 -9.45
N ALA A 187 -11.31 -16.76 -10.54
CA ALA A 187 -10.01 -17.40 -10.67
C ALA A 187 -8.95 -16.45 -11.24
N ASP A 188 -9.35 -15.30 -11.78
CA ASP A 188 -8.45 -14.27 -12.26
C ASP A 188 -7.49 -13.82 -11.13
N VAL A 189 -6.20 -13.77 -11.45
CA VAL A 189 -5.15 -13.44 -10.48
C VAL A 189 -5.35 -12.07 -9.83
N ALA A 190 -5.89 -11.07 -10.55
CA ALA A 190 -6.20 -9.75 -9.99
C ALA A 190 -7.32 -9.84 -8.95
N VAL A 191 -8.32 -10.69 -9.18
CA VAL A 191 -9.42 -10.94 -8.23
C VAL A 191 -8.91 -11.70 -7.00
N VAL A 192 -8.02 -12.68 -7.18
CA VAL A 192 -7.38 -13.38 -6.05
C VAL A 192 -6.54 -12.42 -5.21
N HIS A 193 -5.72 -11.57 -5.83
CA HIS A 193 -4.93 -10.55 -5.13
C HIS A 193 -5.80 -9.53 -4.39
N ALA A 194 -6.91 -9.10 -5.00
CA ALA A 194 -7.89 -8.23 -4.37
C ALA A 194 -8.49 -8.88 -3.12
N LYS A 195 -8.93 -10.14 -3.21
CA LYS A 195 -9.48 -10.89 -2.08
C LYS A 195 -8.49 -11.03 -0.92
N LEU A 196 -7.24 -11.39 -1.22
CA LEU A 196 -6.19 -11.55 -0.20
C LEU A 196 -5.85 -10.22 0.49
N SER A 197 -5.84 -9.12 -0.27
CA SER A 197 -5.62 -7.77 0.26
C SER A 197 -6.79 -7.29 1.12
N THR A 198 -8.03 -7.48 0.65
CA THR A 198 -9.26 -7.10 1.38
C THR A 198 -9.35 -7.82 2.72
N ALA A 199 -8.97 -9.09 2.81
CA ALA A 199 -8.98 -9.84 4.07
C ALA A 199 -8.07 -9.23 5.16
N ILE A 200 -6.96 -8.57 4.79
CA ILE A 200 -6.11 -7.83 5.74
C ILE A 200 -6.82 -6.57 6.22
N VAL A 201 -7.45 -5.83 5.31
CA VAL A 201 -8.22 -4.62 5.62
C VAL A 201 -9.39 -4.95 6.55
N ASP A 202 -10.17 -5.97 6.21
CA ASP A 202 -11.30 -6.45 7.01
C ASP A 202 -10.83 -6.85 8.41
N ARG A 203 -9.74 -7.62 8.50
CA ARG A 203 -9.18 -8.04 9.79
C ARG A 203 -8.73 -6.86 10.64
N LEU A 204 -8.11 -5.85 10.03
CA LEU A 204 -7.70 -4.63 10.73
C LEU A 204 -8.92 -3.87 11.26
N ALA A 205 -9.96 -3.70 10.43
CA ALA A 205 -11.21 -3.05 10.80
C ALA A 205 -11.94 -3.80 11.94
N GLU A 206 -12.09 -5.12 11.82
CA GLU A 206 -12.72 -5.95 12.85
C GLU A 206 -12.00 -5.87 14.20
N ASN A 207 -10.67 -5.93 14.19
CA ASN A 207 -9.88 -5.87 15.42
C ASN A 207 -9.98 -4.50 16.08
N PHE A 208 -10.04 -3.43 15.27
CA PHE A 208 -10.26 -2.08 15.77
C PHE A 208 -11.64 -1.93 16.40
N ASP A 209 -12.71 -2.40 15.75
CA ASP A 209 -14.08 -2.30 16.27
C ASP A 209 -14.27 -3.10 17.57
N LYS A 210 -13.67 -4.30 17.69
CA LYS A 210 -13.69 -5.11 18.93
C LYS A 210 -13.04 -4.40 20.12
N GLY A 211 -12.05 -3.53 19.86
CA GLY A 211 -11.31 -2.80 20.89
C GLY A 211 -12.03 -1.55 21.42
N HIS A 212 -12.93 -0.95 20.64
CA HIS A 212 -13.44 0.41 20.90
C HIS A 212 -14.97 0.53 21.02
N GLY A 213 -15.72 -0.56 20.79
CA GLY A 213 -17.18 -0.52 20.79
C GLY A 213 -17.73 0.32 19.62
N HIS A 214 -19.05 0.50 19.55
CA HIS A 214 -19.73 1.13 18.41
C HIS A 214 -19.07 2.46 17.96
N TRP A 215 -18.83 2.63 16.65
CA TRP A 215 -18.06 3.72 16.04
C TRP A 215 -18.41 5.16 16.48
N ARG A 216 -19.63 5.38 17.00
CA ARG A 216 -20.12 6.67 17.53
C ARG A 216 -19.46 7.10 18.84
N ARG A 217 -18.54 6.31 19.41
CA ARG A 217 -17.82 6.63 20.66
C ARG A 217 -16.30 6.79 20.49
N ARG A 218 -15.81 6.87 19.26
CA ARG A 218 -14.37 7.04 18.98
C ARG A 218 -13.86 8.39 19.50
N LYS A 219 -12.69 8.37 20.13
CA LYS A 219 -11.90 9.57 20.47
C LYS A 219 -10.86 9.82 19.38
N ASP A 220 -10.35 11.05 19.29
CA ASP A 220 -9.27 11.41 18.36
C ASP A 220 -7.99 10.56 18.52
N SER A 221 -7.83 9.88 19.67
CA SER A 221 -6.74 8.93 19.94
C SER A 221 -6.96 7.54 19.35
N ASP A 222 -8.17 7.18 18.96
CA ASP A 222 -8.51 5.85 18.47
C ASP A 222 -8.16 5.76 16.99
N ARG A 223 -7.04 5.11 16.67
CA ARG A 223 -6.51 4.98 15.30
C ARG A 223 -6.36 3.52 14.91
N LEU A 224 -6.64 3.19 13.64
CA LEU A 224 -6.38 1.86 13.08
C LEU A 224 -4.90 1.46 13.24
N LEU A 225 -3.99 2.40 13.00
CA LEU A 225 -2.57 2.29 13.28
C LEU A 225 -2.05 3.55 14.00
N PRO A 226 -1.06 3.43 14.90
CA PRO A 226 -0.43 4.60 15.51
C PRO A 226 0.18 5.57 14.48
N LEU A 227 0.37 6.83 14.88
CA LEU A 227 1.05 7.85 14.05
C LEU A 227 2.45 7.39 13.64
N GLY A 228 2.82 7.61 12.38
CA GLY A 228 4.12 7.24 11.84
C GLY A 228 4.26 5.76 11.47
N TYR A 229 3.21 4.93 11.66
CA TYR A 229 3.24 3.50 11.32
C TYR A 229 2.40 3.19 10.08
N GLY A 230 2.91 2.28 9.26
CA GLY A 230 2.19 1.66 8.15
C GLY A 230 2.57 0.20 7.98
N LEU A 231 1.90 -0.48 7.04
CA LEU A 231 2.17 -1.88 6.71
C LEU A 231 2.65 -2.04 5.27
N ASN A 232 3.63 -2.94 5.07
CA ASN A 232 4.04 -3.44 3.76
C ASN A 232 3.56 -4.89 3.62
N VAL A 233 2.78 -5.18 2.60
CA VAL A 233 2.20 -6.49 2.33
C VAL A 233 2.69 -7.00 0.99
N ASN A 234 3.28 -8.19 0.99
CA ASN A 234 3.71 -8.88 -0.23
C ASN A 234 2.99 -10.23 -0.36
N ILE A 235 2.20 -10.37 -1.42
CA ILE A 235 1.45 -11.58 -1.78
C ILE A 235 2.37 -12.46 -2.65
N PRO A 236 2.47 -13.78 -2.36
CA PRO A 236 3.31 -14.69 -3.12
C PRO A 236 2.76 -14.91 -4.54
N LEU A 237 3.54 -15.57 -5.39
CA LEU A 237 3.06 -15.97 -6.70
C LEU A 237 1.93 -16.99 -6.53
N ILE A 238 0.73 -16.62 -6.96
CA ILE A 238 -0.44 -17.51 -6.96
C ILE A 238 -0.28 -18.51 -8.12
N THR A 239 -0.40 -19.79 -7.78
CA THR A 239 -0.29 -20.92 -8.73
C THR A 239 -1.27 -22.01 -8.32
N ASP A 240 -1.39 -23.07 -9.12
CA ASP A 240 -2.20 -24.25 -8.76
C ASP A 240 -1.76 -24.91 -7.44
N THR A 241 -0.50 -24.71 -7.04
CA THR A 241 0.06 -25.21 -5.76
C THR A 241 0.06 -24.17 -4.64
N CYS A 242 -0.33 -22.92 -4.96
CA CYS A 242 -0.38 -21.81 -4.02
C CYS A 242 -1.65 -21.00 -4.25
N THR A 243 -2.77 -21.50 -3.74
CA THR A 243 -4.11 -20.92 -3.96
C THR A 243 -4.65 -20.17 -2.73
N GLU A 244 -4.29 -20.63 -1.53
CA GLU A 244 -4.74 -20.05 -0.25
C GLU A 244 -3.56 -19.82 0.70
N PRO A 245 -2.69 -18.84 0.41
CA PRO A 245 -1.51 -18.59 1.24
C PRO A 245 -1.89 -18.10 2.64
N ASN A 246 -1.17 -18.60 3.65
CA ASN A 246 -1.29 -18.08 5.02
C ASN A 246 -0.66 -16.69 5.16
N TYR A 247 -1.14 -15.90 6.12
CA TYR A 247 -0.55 -14.61 6.48
C TYR A 247 0.52 -14.77 7.54
N VAL A 248 1.69 -14.19 7.33
CA VAL A 248 2.85 -14.29 8.23
C VAL A 248 3.34 -12.90 8.58
N GLN A 249 3.47 -12.63 9.87
CA GLN A 249 4.14 -11.43 10.35
C GLN A 249 5.62 -11.50 10.00
N THR A 250 6.12 -10.50 9.29
CA THR A 250 7.49 -10.42 8.80
C THR A 250 8.17 -9.13 9.25
N ARG A 251 9.46 -9.05 8.94
CA ARG A 251 10.22 -7.81 8.91
C ARG A 251 10.74 -7.57 7.49
N LEU A 252 10.99 -6.32 7.12
CA LEU A 252 11.55 -5.96 5.80
C LEU A 252 12.89 -6.67 5.54
N THR A 253 13.70 -6.83 6.58
CA THR A 253 15.06 -7.38 6.54
C THR A 253 15.08 -8.89 6.85
N GLY A 254 16.23 -9.56 6.72
CA GLY A 254 16.34 -11.01 6.99
C GLY A 254 16.19 -11.86 5.74
N GLY A 255 17.20 -11.82 4.86
CA GLY A 255 17.17 -12.40 3.53
C GLY A 255 16.76 -11.41 2.44
N ALA A 256 16.76 -10.11 2.76
CA ALA A 256 16.57 -9.05 1.79
C ALA A 256 17.82 -8.90 0.91
N VAL A 257 17.62 -8.42 -0.32
CA VAL A 257 18.67 -8.24 -1.31
C VAL A 257 18.73 -6.78 -1.77
N VAL A 258 19.86 -6.37 -2.31
CA VAL A 258 20.06 -5.11 -3.03
C VAL A 258 20.50 -5.40 -4.45
N ASP A 259 20.30 -4.45 -5.36
CA ASP A 259 20.68 -4.63 -6.76
C ASP A 259 22.21 -4.59 -6.95
N ILE A 260 22.70 -5.48 -7.81
CA ILE A 260 24.03 -5.38 -8.44
C ILE A 260 23.89 -5.24 -9.96
N ALA A 261 24.80 -4.48 -10.54
CA ALA A 261 24.93 -4.36 -11.98
C ALA A 261 25.76 -5.52 -12.53
N VAL A 262 25.10 -6.54 -13.10
CA VAL A 262 25.75 -7.70 -13.68
C VAL A 262 26.13 -7.39 -15.13
N TYR A 263 27.43 -7.24 -15.39
CA TYR A 263 27.96 -7.01 -16.74
C TYR A 263 27.98 -8.30 -17.57
N ASN A 264 27.52 -8.23 -18.82
CA ASN A 264 27.62 -9.31 -19.80
C ASN A 264 28.70 -8.97 -20.83
N GLU A 265 29.85 -9.64 -20.73
CA GLU A 265 31.01 -9.47 -21.63
C GLU A 265 30.67 -9.72 -23.12
N THR A 266 29.70 -10.58 -23.42
CA THR A 266 29.33 -10.90 -24.81
C THR A 266 28.50 -9.80 -25.45
N THR A 267 27.59 -9.20 -24.69
CA THR A 267 26.68 -8.16 -25.23
C THR A 267 27.17 -6.75 -24.94
N GLY A 268 28.10 -6.57 -23.99
CA GLY A 268 28.53 -5.26 -23.49
C GLY A 268 27.45 -4.53 -22.68
N LEU A 269 26.45 -5.24 -22.15
CA LEU A 269 25.28 -4.66 -21.46
C LEU A 269 25.21 -5.11 -20.00
N PHE A 270 24.44 -4.38 -19.19
CA PHE A 270 24.17 -4.70 -17.79
C PHE A 270 22.76 -5.25 -17.59
N LYS A 271 22.59 -6.10 -16.58
CA LYS A 271 21.29 -6.53 -16.05
C LYS A 271 21.29 -6.47 -14.53
N TYR A 272 20.10 -6.49 -13.93
CA TYR A 272 19.94 -6.65 -12.49
C TYR A 272 20.45 -8.02 -12.02
N GLY A 273 21.01 -8.03 -10.82
CA GLY A 273 21.26 -9.22 -10.02
C GLY A 273 21.07 -8.90 -8.54
N ASP A 274 20.95 -9.95 -7.73
CA ASP A 274 20.69 -9.82 -6.31
C ASP A 274 22.00 -9.94 -5.51
N ASP A 275 22.27 -8.99 -4.61
CA ASP A 275 23.31 -9.10 -3.57
C ASP A 275 22.68 -9.25 -2.18
N LEU A 276 22.97 -10.38 -1.54
CA LEU A 276 22.62 -10.65 -0.16
C LEU A 276 23.68 -10.02 0.74
N ASN A 277 23.45 -8.77 1.13
CA ASN A 277 24.42 -7.98 1.87
C ASN A 277 24.06 -7.85 3.37
N ASP A 278 25.07 -7.81 4.25
CA ASP A 278 24.87 -7.56 5.68
C ASP A 278 24.26 -6.18 5.94
N GLY A 279 24.57 -5.18 5.11
CA GLY A 279 24.06 -3.81 5.26
C GLY A 279 22.55 -3.73 5.15
N VAL A 280 21.95 -4.35 4.12
CA VAL A 280 20.50 -4.37 3.91
C VAL A 280 19.79 -5.27 4.92
N ASN A 281 20.51 -6.18 5.59
CA ASN A 281 19.94 -7.13 6.55
C ASN A 281 20.24 -6.80 8.02
N ALA A 282 20.96 -5.72 8.28
CA ALA A 282 21.33 -5.29 9.62
C ALA A 282 20.09 -5.23 10.53
N CYS A 283 20.15 -5.90 11.69
CA CYS A 283 19.09 -5.82 12.68
C CYS A 283 19.40 -4.74 13.71
N ILE A 284 18.94 -3.52 13.41
CA ILE A 284 19.12 -2.37 14.29
C ILE A 284 17.85 -2.10 15.13
N ASN A 285 16.68 -2.13 14.49
CA ASN A 285 15.38 -1.91 15.11
C ASN A 285 14.40 -3.06 14.76
N GLY A 286 13.36 -3.21 15.60
CA GLY A 286 12.30 -4.21 15.40
C GLY A 286 12.62 -5.59 15.97
N ASP A 287 11.78 -6.58 15.67
CA ASP A 287 11.94 -7.96 16.15
C ASP A 287 12.74 -8.81 15.15
N CYS A 288 14.03 -9.03 15.43
CA CYS A 288 14.92 -9.84 14.58
C CYS A 288 14.52 -11.32 14.48
N ARG A 289 13.60 -11.80 15.33
CA ARG A 289 13.14 -13.20 15.31
C ARG A 289 12.12 -13.45 14.19
N LEU A 290 11.52 -12.38 13.65
CA LEU A 290 10.60 -12.48 12.53
C LEU A 290 11.34 -12.84 11.23
N PRO A 291 10.75 -13.69 10.38
CA PRO A 291 11.33 -13.99 9.07
C PRO A 291 11.24 -12.78 8.13
N GLY A 292 12.16 -12.69 7.17
CA GLY A 292 12.13 -11.63 6.16
C GLY A 292 11.12 -11.87 5.04
N GLU A 293 10.55 -10.80 4.52
CA GLU A 293 9.54 -10.81 3.45
C GLU A 293 9.97 -11.65 2.25
N THR A 294 11.20 -11.43 1.73
CA THR A 294 11.75 -12.10 0.54
C THR A 294 11.76 -13.62 0.66
N LEU A 295 11.97 -14.15 1.86
CA LEU A 295 11.97 -15.59 2.11
C LEU A 295 10.55 -16.14 2.30
N VAL A 296 9.66 -15.37 2.89
CA VAL A 296 8.27 -15.77 3.17
C VAL A 296 7.46 -15.89 1.89
N ILE A 297 7.55 -14.91 0.99
CA ILE A 297 6.77 -14.93 -0.26
C ILE A 297 7.19 -16.03 -1.23
N LYS A 298 8.41 -16.57 -1.08
CA LYS A 298 8.89 -17.76 -1.82
C LYS A 298 8.29 -19.07 -1.30
N LYS A 299 7.57 -19.05 -0.17
CA LYS A 299 7.01 -20.23 0.53
C LYS A 299 5.47 -20.25 0.55
N CYS A 300 4.83 -19.66 -0.46
CA CYS A 300 3.37 -19.55 -0.52
C CYS A 300 2.75 -18.95 0.75
N ALA A 301 3.28 -17.81 1.18
CA ALA A 301 2.76 -17.08 2.32
C ALA A 301 2.74 -15.57 2.02
N VAL A 302 1.68 -14.91 2.46
CA VAL A 302 1.57 -13.45 2.41
C VAL A 302 2.44 -12.88 3.53
N ALA A 303 3.44 -12.10 3.17
CA ALA A 303 4.29 -11.40 4.12
C ALA A 303 3.61 -10.09 4.54
N VAL A 304 3.54 -9.84 5.85
CA VAL A 304 2.96 -8.62 6.43
C VAL A 304 3.99 -8.01 7.38
N SER A 305 4.64 -6.92 6.97
CA SER A 305 5.61 -6.20 7.80
C SER A 305 5.08 -4.85 8.25
N VAL A 306 5.51 -4.42 9.43
CA VAL A 306 5.28 -3.06 9.92
C VAL A 306 6.47 -2.19 9.52
N PHE A 307 6.21 -0.97 9.04
CA PHE A 307 7.23 0.07 8.87
C PHE A 307 6.89 1.30 9.69
N THR A 308 7.92 2.12 9.96
CA THR A 308 7.82 3.43 10.60
C THR A 308 8.45 4.49 9.70
N THR A 309 8.00 5.74 9.80
CA THR A 309 8.57 6.89 9.08
C THR A 309 9.63 7.65 9.89
N ASP A 310 9.82 7.32 11.16
CA ASP A 310 10.94 7.81 11.97
C ASP A 310 12.19 6.95 11.73
N PHE A 311 13.12 7.48 10.95
CA PHE A 311 14.32 6.78 10.51
C PHE A 311 15.54 6.95 11.43
N ASP A 312 15.43 7.75 12.49
CA ASP A 312 16.55 7.99 13.39
C ASP A 312 16.86 6.75 14.24
N ALA A 313 17.83 5.95 13.77
CA ALA A 313 18.27 4.73 14.41
C ALA A 313 19.35 4.97 15.50
N PRO A 314 19.48 4.05 16.46
CA PRO A 314 18.60 3.86 17.62
C PRO A 314 19.02 4.73 18.82
N ASN A 315 18.08 4.90 19.77
CA ASN A 315 18.29 5.56 21.08
C ASN A 315 18.51 4.54 22.23
N CYS A 316 18.75 3.27 21.90
CA CYS A 316 18.83 2.16 22.85
C CYS A 316 20.23 2.01 23.46
N ARG A 317 20.29 1.50 24.70
CA ARG A 317 21.57 1.25 25.40
C ARG A 317 22.30 0.06 24.76
N GLY A 318 23.52 0.28 24.26
CA GLY A 318 24.44 -0.78 23.85
C GLY A 318 24.85 -0.80 22.38
N ASP A 319 24.30 0.08 21.55
CA ASP A 319 24.77 0.24 20.18
C ASP A 319 26.13 0.96 20.14
N PRO A 320 27.00 0.68 19.15
CA PRO A 320 28.15 1.53 18.89
C PRO A 320 27.60 2.93 18.64
N GLU A 321 27.89 3.88 19.52
CA GLU A 321 27.37 5.24 19.39
C GLU A 321 27.92 5.86 18.09
N VAL A 322 27.17 5.69 16.99
CA VAL A 322 27.49 6.29 15.69
C VAL A 322 27.60 7.80 15.86
N ARG A 323 26.78 8.37 16.75
CA ARG A 323 26.85 9.77 17.17
C ARG A 323 28.16 10.11 17.89
N GLN A 324 28.70 9.21 18.72
CA GLN A 324 30.01 9.39 19.36
C GLN A 324 31.15 9.46 18.36
N LYS A 325 31.07 8.71 17.25
CA LYS A 325 32.05 8.80 16.17
C LYS A 325 32.11 10.20 15.53
N LEU A 326 31.14 11.07 15.81
CA LEU A 326 31.08 12.47 15.36
C LEU A 326 31.40 13.47 16.49
N GLU A 327 31.78 13.00 17.69
CA GLU A 327 32.19 13.88 18.80
C GLU A 327 33.37 14.78 18.42
N GLY A 328 33.38 15.98 18.97
CA GLY A 328 34.34 17.03 18.62
C GLY A 328 33.94 17.88 17.42
N LEU A 329 32.99 17.42 16.59
CA LEU A 329 32.38 18.20 15.51
C LEU A 329 30.88 18.44 15.71
N VAL A 330 30.12 17.41 16.14
CA VAL A 330 28.67 17.48 16.37
C VAL A 330 28.39 17.45 17.87
N HIS A 331 27.59 18.41 18.36
CA HIS A 331 27.26 18.55 19.78
C HIS A 331 25.75 18.52 20.03
N TYR A 332 25.32 17.95 21.16
CA TYR A 332 23.92 18.00 21.58
C TYR A 332 23.50 19.44 21.94
N ALA A 333 22.52 19.96 21.21
CA ALA A 333 21.93 21.27 21.54
C ALA A 333 21.08 21.17 22.81
N LYS A 334 21.26 22.12 23.74
CA LYS A 334 20.36 22.27 24.90
C LYS A 334 19.05 22.92 24.44
N VAL A 335 18.09 22.13 23.98
CA VAL A 335 16.77 22.64 23.58
C VAL A 335 15.81 22.55 24.77
N LYS A 336 15.24 23.68 25.22
CA LYS A 336 14.06 23.66 26.09
C LYS A 336 12.90 23.11 25.26
N ALA A 337 12.33 21.98 25.67
CA ALA A 337 11.24 21.32 24.94
C ALA A 337 10.13 22.31 24.57
N LYS A 338 10.04 22.68 23.29
CA LYS A 338 8.85 23.30 22.73
C LYS A 338 7.96 22.16 22.27
N ARG A 339 6.73 22.13 22.78
CA ARG A 339 5.68 21.31 22.21
C ARG A 339 5.42 21.87 20.81
N TRP A 340 5.73 21.11 19.77
CA TRP A 340 5.33 21.46 18.41
C TRP A 340 3.80 21.44 18.37
N VAL A 341 3.19 22.62 18.32
CA VAL A 341 1.76 22.77 18.05
C VAL A 341 1.70 23.01 16.53
N PHE A 342 1.16 22.03 15.81
CA PHE A 342 0.88 22.14 14.39
C PHE A 342 -0.51 22.74 14.18
#